data_AF-A0AAU5DCF0-F1
#
_entry.id   AF-A0AAU5DCF0-F1
#
_cell.length_a   1.000
_cell.length_b   1.000
_cell.length_c   1.000
_cell.angle_alpha   90.00
_cell.angle_beta   90.00
_cell.angle_gamma   90.00
#
_symmetry.space_group_name_H-M   'P 1'
#
loop_
_entity.id
_entity.type
_entity.pdbx_description
1 polymer ?
#
loop_
_entity_poly.entity_id
_entity_poly.type
_entity_poly.pdbx_seq_one_letter_code
_entity_poly.pdbx_strand_id
1 'polypeptide(L)'
;MPEELDDVLGVFAQQIESRFQMPLQQLRHAVTAAPQASPEATTTIRWYGLLEEAQGALSAAEDHLLAALDRAPAGELEDPVMALADRVNTLVAVRDGRAMVVRHLLDDNAPGNRTPGPWRGAARTGPAIATTPVPRPAVVPAVPVRGGVR
;
A
#
# COMPACT_ATOMS: atom_id res chain seq x y z
N MET A 1 -20.03 7.33 -18.33
CA MET A 1 -20.12 8.11 -17.06
C MET A 1 -18.77 7.98 -16.35
N PRO A 2 -17.81 8.88 -16.63
CA PRO A 2 -16.45 8.78 -16.07
C PRO A 2 -16.28 9.46 -14.70
N GLU A 3 -17.13 10.43 -14.35
CA GLU A 3 -16.92 11.28 -13.15
C GLU A 3 -17.02 10.49 -11.82
N GLU A 4 -17.95 9.54 -11.72
CA GLU A 4 -18.14 8.74 -10.50
C GLU A 4 -16.99 7.72 -10.27
N LEU A 5 -16.29 7.34 -11.34
CA LEU A 5 -15.15 6.43 -11.29
C LEU A 5 -13.85 7.16 -10.96
N ASP A 6 -13.68 8.35 -11.54
CA ASP A 6 -12.62 9.29 -11.15
C ASP A 6 -12.75 9.67 -9.67
N ASP A 7 -13.97 9.76 -9.15
CA ASP A 7 -14.21 10.03 -7.73
C ASP A 7 -13.67 8.92 -6.81
N VAL A 8 -13.88 7.63 -7.11
CA VAL A 8 -13.40 6.54 -6.25
C VAL A 8 -11.87 6.46 -6.23
N LEU A 9 -11.23 6.51 -7.40
CA LEU A 9 -9.77 6.52 -7.49
C LEU A 9 -9.17 7.80 -6.88
N GLY A 10 -9.87 8.92 -7.02
CA GLY A 10 -9.52 10.21 -6.44
C GLY A 10 -9.55 10.19 -4.90
N VAL A 11 -10.57 9.58 -4.30
CA VAL A 11 -10.65 9.41 -2.84
C VAL A 11 -9.47 8.59 -2.31
N PHE A 12 -9.13 7.48 -2.99
CA PHE A 12 -7.96 6.69 -2.60
C PHE A 12 -6.65 7.43 -2.81
N ALA A 13 -6.49 8.18 -3.91
CA ALA A 13 -5.33 9.03 -4.14
C ALA A 13 -5.15 10.05 -2.99
N GLN A 14 -6.21 10.78 -2.64
CA GLN A 14 -6.18 11.75 -1.54
C GLN A 14 -5.83 11.12 -0.19
N GLN A 15 -6.34 9.91 0.09
CA GLN A 15 -5.99 9.19 1.32
C GLN A 15 -4.52 8.75 1.33
N ILE A 16 -3.99 8.27 0.19
CA ILE A 16 -2.57 7.93 0.03
C ILE A 16 -1.70 9.17 0.28
N GLU A 17 -2.05 10.30 -0.35
CA GLU A 17 -1.32 11.57 -0.19
C GLU A 17 -1.36 12.06 1.26
N SER A 18 -2.52 11.96 1.90
CA SER A 18 -2.69 12.31 3.31
C SER A 18 -1.89 11.39 4.23
N ARG A 19 -1.82 10.09 3.94
CA ARG A 19 -1.05 9.12 4.74
C ARG A 19 0.45 9.37 4.65
N PHE A 20 0.97 9.59 3.44
CA PHE A 20 2.41 9.71 3.22
C PHE A 20 2.89 11.17 3.19
N GLN A 21 2.00 12.14 3.32
CA GLN A 21 2.28 13.58 3.31
C GLN A 21 3.08 13.98 2.05
N MET A 22 2.75 13.36 0.91
CA MET A 22 3.46 13.53 -0.35
C MET A 22 2.48 13.36 -1.52
N PRO A 23 2.51 14.24 -2.55
CA PRO A 23 1.70 14.09 -3.75
C PRO A 23 1.92 12.71 -4.40
N LEU A 24 0.85 12.11 -4.93
CA LEU A 24 0.86 10.73 -5.41
C LEU A 24 1.93 10.48 -6.48
N GLN A 25 2.10 11.43 -7.41
CA GLN A 25 3.12 11.33 -8.46
C GLN A 25 4.54 11.37 -7.86
N GLN A 26 4.78 12.26 -6.90
CA GLN A 26 6.07 12.35 -6.23
C GLN A 26 6.35 11.07 -5.42
N LEU A 27 5.32 10.51 -4.77
CA LEU A 27 5.40 9.25 -4.04
C LEU A 27 5.73 8.07 -4.95
N ARG A 28 5.10 7.98 -6.12
CA ARG A 28 5.42 6.98 -7.16
C ARG A 28 6.89 7.07 -7.56
N HIS A 29 7.39 8.26 -7.86
CA HIS A 29 8.81 8.46 -8.19
C HIS A 29 9.74 8.06 -7.05
N ALA A 30 9.41 8.43 -5.81
CA ALA A 30 10.22 8.10 -4.63
C ALA A 30 10.27 6.58 -4.38
N VAL A 31 9.14 5.88 -4.52
CA VAL A 31 9.05 4.42 -4.42
C VAL A 31 9.86 3.74 -5.52
N THR A 32 9.79 4.23 -6.76
CA THR A 32 10.59 3.66 -7.86
C THR A 32 12.09 3.86 -7.64
N ALA A 33 12.50 5.03 -7.16
CA ALA A 33 13.91 5.34 -6.92
C ALA A 33 14.49 4.57 -5.72
N ALA A 34 13.71 4.38 -4.65
CA ALA A 34 14.18 3.77 -3.41
C ALA A 34 13.08 2.91 -2.73
N PRO A 35 12.71 1.75 -3.31
CA PRO A 35 11.59 0.95 -2.82
C PRO A 35 11.79 0.44 -1.38
N GLN A 36 13.05 0.26 -0.97
CA GLN A 36 13.42 -0.21 0.37
C GLN A 36 13.30 0.89 1.45
N ALA A 37 13.21 2.17 1.07
CA ALA A 37 13.12 3.28 2.02
C ALA A 37 11.79 3.28 2.78
N SER A 38 10.73 2.76 2.15
CA SER A 38 9.42 2.56 2.75
C SER A 38 8.73 1.33 2.11
N PRO A 39 8.86 0.13 2.71
CA PRO A 39 8.18 -1.07 2.23
C PRO A 39 6.65 -0.92 2.20
N GLU A 40 6.12 -0.12 3.12
CA GLU A 40 4.70 0.20 3.21
C GLU A 40 4.25 1.05 2.01
N ALA A 41 4.92 2.17 1.75
CA ALA A 41 4.61 3.00 0.58
C ALA A 41 4.73 2.22 -0.73
N THR A 42 5.75 1.38 -0.85
CA THR A 42 5.94 0.50 -2.01
C THR A 42 4.76 -0.45 -2.19
N THR A 43 4.29 -1.06 -1.10
CA THR A 43 3.14 -1.98 -1.13
C THR A 43 1.86 -1.25 -1.47
N THR A 44 1.61 -0.09 -0.86
CA THR A 44 0.41 0.72 -1.11
C THR A 44 0.36 1.23 -2.55
N ILE A 45 1.46 1.77 -3.09
CA ILE A 45 1.52 2.23 -4.49
C ILE A 45 1.31 1.07 -5.46
N ARG A 46 1.88 -0.11 -5.18
CA ARG A 46 1.65 -1.31 -6.00
C ARG A 46 0.16 -1.69 -6.03
N TRP A 47 -0.50 -1.76 -4.87
CA TRP A 47 -1.91 -2.13 -4.81
C TRP A 47 -2.83 -1.06 -5.39
N TYR A 48 -2.48 0.22 -5.25
CA TYR A 48 -3.19 1.30 -5.91
C TYR A 48 -3.07 1.23 -7.44
N GLY A 49 -1.88 0.93 -7.97
CA GLY A 49 -1.70 0.70 -9.41
C GLY A 49 -2.52 -0.50 -9.91
N LEU A 50 -2.59 -1.59 -9.15
CA LEU A 50 -3.50 -2.69 -9.47
C LEU A 50 -4.96 -2.22 -9.46
N LEU A 51 -5.38 -1.38 -8.51
CA LEU A 51 -6.75 -0.86 -8.50
C LEU A 51 -7.06 -0.03 -9.77
N GLU A 52 -6.14 0.84 -10.19
CA GLU A 52 -6.27 1.59 -11.46
C GLU A 52 -6.43 0.66 -12.66
N GLU A 53 -5.60 -0.40 -12.75
CA GLU A 53 -5.69 -1.39 -13.83
C GLU A 53 -7.04 -2.11 -13.85
N ALA A 54 -7.57 -2.48 -12.68
CA ALA A 54 -8.87 -3.15 -12.59
C ALA A 54 -10.01 -2.20 -12.99
N GLN A 55 -9.91 -0.93 -12.60
CA GLN A 55 -10.89 0.08 -12.97
C GLN A 55 -10.89 0.30 -14.49
N GLY A 56 -9.72 0.42 -15.12
CA GLY A 56 -9.63 0.54 -16.58
C GLY A 56 -10.16 -0.68 -17.32
N ALA A 57 -9.86 -1.89 -16.83
CA ALA A 57 -10.37 -3.13 -17.41
C ALA A 57 -11.90 -3.25 -17.28
N LEU A 58 -12.46 -2.84 -16.13
CA LEU A 58 -13.91 -2.82 -15.90
C LEU A 58 -14.60 -1.85 -16.86
N SER A 59 -14.13 -0.61 -16.95
CA SER A 59 -14.70 0.40 -17.85
C SER A 59 -14.68 -0.07 -19.31
N ALA A 60 -13.58 -0.67 -19.77
CA ALA A 60 -13.52 -1.22 -21.13
C ALA A 60 -14.49 -2.40 -21.35
N ALA A 61 -14.71 -3.24 -20.33
CA ALA A 61 -15.68 -4.32 -20.43
C ALA A 61 -17.13 -3.82 -20.44
N GLU A 62 -17.43 -2.79 -19.66
CA GLU A 62 -18.73 -2.11 -19.66
C GLU A 62 -19.01 -1.47 -21.03
N ASP A 63 -18.04 -0.77 -21.61
CA ASP A 63 -18.17 -0.19 -22.95
C ASP A 63 -18.43 -1.27 -24.02
N HIS A 64 -17.74 -2.41 -23.93
CA HIS A 64 -17.99 -3.54 -24.82
C HIS A 64 -19.38 -4.15 -24.64
N LEU A 65 -19.87 -4.28 -23.39
CA LEU A 65 -21.20 -4.77 -23.10
C LEU A 65 -22.28 -3.82 -23.62
N LEU A 66 -22.15 -2.52 -23.39
CA LEU A 66 -23.07 -1.51 -23.92
C LEU A 66 -23.10 -1.54 -25.44
N ALA A 67 -21.94 -1.59 -26.09
CA ALA A 67 -21.88 -1.68 -27.54
C ALA A 67 -22.47 -2.99 -28.10
N ALA A 68 -22.44 -4.08 -27.32
CA ALA A 68 -23.09 -5.34 -27.71
C ALA A 68 -24.62 -5.25 -27.54
N LEU A 69 -25.10 -4.67 -26.43
CA LEU A 69 -26.51 -4.46 -26.17
C LEU A 69 -27.17 -3.53 -27.20
N ASP A 70 -26.49 -2.47 -27.62
CA ASP A 70 -26.97 -1.54 -28.65
C ASP A 70 -27.17 -2.21 -30.02
N ARG A 71 -26.44 -3.31 -30.28
CA ARG A 71 -26.52 -4.07 -31.54
C ARG A 71 -27.46 -5.27 -31.45
N ALA A 72 -27.88 -5.64 -30.24
CA ALA A 72 -28.69 -6.84 -30.03
C ALA A 72 -30.12 -6.63 -30.55
N PRO A 73 -30.70 -7.62 -31.26
CA PRO A 73 -32.09 -7.54 -31.69
C PRO A 73 -33.04 -7.55 -30.48
N ALA A 74 -34.16 -6.84 -30.59
CA ALA A 74 -35.15 -6.79 -29.53
C ALA A 74 -35.82 -8.16 -29.32
N GLY A 75 -35.60 -8.76 -28.15
CA GLY A 75 -36.36 -9.93 -27.69
C GLY A 75 -35.52 -11.11 -27.18
N GLU A 76 -34.24 -11.21 -27.51
CA GLU A 76 -33.39 -12.31 -27.04
C GLU A 76 -31.92 -11.87 -26.92
N LEU A 77 -31.36 -11.98 -25.72
CA LEU A 77 -29.93 -11.76 -25.48
C LEU A 77 -29.19 -13.05 -25.83
N GLU A 78 -28.39 -13.00 -26.88
CA GLU A 78 -27.59 -14.14 -27.30
C GLU A 78 -26.48 -14.46 -26.28
N ASP A 79 -26.04 -15.72 -26.23
CA ASP A 79 -24.96 -16.23 -25.37
C ASP A 79 -23.69 -15.33 -25.34
N PRO A 80 -23.25 -14.70 -26.45
CA PRO A 80 -22.11 -13.78 -26.42
C PRO A 80 -22.32 -12.53 -25.55
N VAL A 81 -23.54 -11.99 -25.50
CA VAL A 81 -23.86 -10.82 -24.66
C VAL A 81 -23.90 -11.22 -23.19
N MET A 82 -24.44 -12.40 -22.90
CA MET A 82 -24.41 -12.98 -21.56
C MET A 82 -22.98 -13.21 -21.05
N ALA A 83 -22.07 -13.67 -21.91
CA ALA A 83 -20.65 -13.84 -21.56
C ALA A 83 -19.96 -12.49 -21.25
N LEU A 84 -20.33 -11.41 -21.95
CA LEU A 84 -19.82 -10.06 -21.64
C LEU A 84 -20.34 -9.57 -20.28
N ALA A 85 -21.60 -9.83 -19.96
CA ALA A 85 -22.17 -9.50 -18.64
C ALA A 85 -21.46 -10.24 -17.50
N ASP A 86 -21.20 -11.55 -17.67
CA ASP A 86 -20.44 -12.34 -16.69
C ASP A 86 -19.00 -11.82 -16.51
N ARG A 87 -18.38 -11.39 -17.61
CA ARG A 87 -17.06 -10.75 -17.57
C ARG A 87 -17.06 -9.45 -16.76
N VAL A 88 -18.08 -8.59 -16.95
CA VAL A 88 -18.23 -7.36 -16.16
C VAL A 88 -18.36 -7.71 -14.68
N ASN A 89 -19.21 -8.67 -14.31
CA ASN A 89 -19.38 -9.11 -12.91
C ASN A 89 -18.05 -9.60 -12.30
N THR A 90 -17.28 -10.39 -13.06
CA THR A 90 -15.95 -10.84 -12.62
C THR A 90 -15.00 -9.67 -12.37
N LEU A 91 -15.00 -8.66 -13.24
CA LEU A 91 -14.13 -7.50 -13.12
C LEU A 91 -14.53 -6.57 -11.96
N VAL A 92 -15.83 -6.45 -11.67
CA VAL A 92 -16.32 -5.75 -10.47
C VAL A 92 -15.75 -6.41 -9.21
N ALA A 93 -15.83 -7.74 -9.10
CA ALA A 93 -15.27 -8.47 -7.96
C ALA A 93 -13.75 -8.26 -7.82
N VAL A 94 -13.01 -8.20 -8.93
CA VAL A 94 -11.57 -7.90 -8.92
C VAL A 94 -11.29 -6.48 -8.44
N ARG A 95 -12.04 -5.48 -8.93
CA ARG A 95 -11.92 -4.08 -8.50
C ARG A 95 -12.16 -3.97 -6.99
N ASP A 96 -13.25 -4.55 -6.51
CA ASP A 96 -13.65 -4.46 -5.11
C ASP A 96 -12.65 -5.14 -4.19
N GLY A 97 -12.13 -6.30 -4.58
CA GLY A 97 -11.04 -6.96 -3.87
C GLY A 97 -9.80 -6.10 -3.75
N ARG A 98 -9.39 -5.41 -4.84
CA ARG A 98 -8.23 -4.51 -4.83
C ARG A 98 -8.50 -3.26 -3.98
N ALA A 99 -9.68 -2.66 -4.09
CA ALA A 99 -10.09 -1.50 -3.30
C ALA A 99 -10.10 -1.82 -1.80
N MET A 100 -10.57 -3.02 -1.42
CA MET A 100 -10.55 -3.48 -0.03
C MET A 100 -9.13 -3.60 0.53
N VAL A 101 -8.17 -4.11 -0.27
CA VAL A 101 -6.77 -4.17 0.14
C VAL A 101 -6.17 -2.78 0.30
N VAL A 102 -6.42 -1.86 -0.65
CA VAL A 102 -5.93 -0.47 -0.54
C VAL A 102 -6.50 0.20 0.71
N ARG A 103 -7.81 0.05 0.97
CA ARG A 103 -8.43 0.56 2.20
C ARG A 103 -7.79 0.00 3.46
N HIS A 104 -7.53 -1.31 3.49
CA HIS A 104 -6.85 -1.94 4.62
C HIS A 104 -5.45 -1.38 4.84
N LEU A 105 -4.67 -1.13 3.78
CA LEU A 105 -3.32 -0.56 3.89
C LEU A 105 -3.30 0.92 4.33
N LEU A 106 -4.40 1.63 4.14
CA LEU A 106 -4.53 3.04 4.51
C LEU A 106 -5.11 3.25 5.91
N ASP A 107 -5.75 2.23 6.48
CA ASP A 107 -6.31 2.27 7.83
C ASP A 107 -5.21 2.15 8.90
N ASP A 108 -5.01 3.22 9.68
CA ASP A 108 -4.06 3.27 10.79
C ASP A 108 -4.38 2.30 11.93
N ASN A 109 -5.65 1.89 12.05
CA ASN A 109 -6.11 0.98 13.11
C ASN A 109 -6.14 -0.48 12.64
N ALA A 110 -5.82 -0.76 11.38
CA ALA A 110 -5.86 -2.10 10.86
C ALA A 110 -4.79 -3.00 11.51
N PRO A 111 -5.12 -4.24 11.90
CA PRO A 111 -4.16 -5.16 12.50
C PRO A 111 -2.96 -5.39 11.57
N GLY A 112 -1.76 -5.14 12.07
CA GLY A 112 -0.51 -5.33 11.32
C GLY A 112 -0.01 -4.07 10.60
N ASN A 113 -0.82 -3.01 10.49
CA ASN A 113 -0.34 -1.72 10.03
C ASN A 113 0.44 -1.03 11.16
N ARG A 114 1.64 -0.55 10.83
CA ARG A 114 2.37 0.36 11.71
C ARG A 114 2.05 1.76 11.25
N THR A 115 1.88 2.69 12.18
CA THR A 115 1.78 4.11 11.87
C THR A 115 3.04 4.52 11.07
N PRO A 116 2.93 5.24 9.95
CA PRO A 116 4.08 5.59 9.14
C PRO A 116 5.10 6.35 9.99
N GLY A 117 6.23 5.72 10.30
CA GLY A 117 7.38 6.43 10.86
C GLY A 117 7.93 7.39 9.80
N PRO A 118 8.60 8.49 10.20
CA PRO A 118 9.15 9.44 9.23
C PRO A 118 10.06 8.71 8.23
N TRP A 119 9.78 8.94 6.94
CA TRP A 119 10.49 8.37 5.79
C TRP A 119 12.00 8.34 6.03
N ARG A 120 12.64 7.16 5.98
CA ARG A 120 14.09 6.99 6.23
C ARG A 120 14.95 7.43 5.04
N GLY A 121 14.65 8.61 4.51
CA GLY A 121 15.37 9.27 3.43
C GLY A 121 15.40 10.79 3.60
N ALA A 122 14.56 11.36 4.47
CA ALA A 122 14.81 12.70 5.00
C ALA A 122 15.88 12.58 6.08
N ALA A 123 17.03 13.22 5.87
CA ALA A 123 18.09 13.29 6.87
C ALA A 123 17.51 13.83 8.17
N ARG A 124 17.49 12.98 9.21
CA ARG A 124 17.08 13.37 10.54
C ARG A 124 18.22 14.19 11.15
N THR A 125 18.20 15.51 10.95
CA THR A 125 18.98 16.45 11.78
C THR A 125 18.18 16.69 13.06
N GLY A 126 18.04 15.64 13.87
CA GLY A 126 17.52 15.73 15.24
C GLY A 126 18.69 15.72 16.22
N PRO A 127 18.60 16.40 17.38
CA PRO A 127 19.68 16.40 18.35
C PRO A 127 19.93 14.98 18.83
N ALA A 128 21.15 14.49 18.59
CA ALA A 128 21.60 13.23 19.16
C ALA A 128 21.69 13.41 20.68
N ILE A 129 20.80 12.77 21.43
CA ILE A 129 20.98 12.62 22.86
C ILE A 129 22.21 11.73 23.04
N ALA A 130 23.31 12.34 23.49
CA ALA A 130 24.50 11.60 23.88
C ALA A 130 24.16 10.78 25.12
N THR A 131 24.01 9.47 24.94
CA THR A 131 23.95 8.53 26.07
C THR A 131 25.37 8.37 26.62
N THR A 132 25.64 8.98 27.77
CA THR A 132 26.87 8.72 28.52
C THR A 132 26.91 7.24 28.94
N PRO A 133 27.99 6.50 28.66
CA PRO A 133 28.12 5.11 29.11
C PRO A 133 28.18 5.06 30.65
N VAL A 134 27.40 4.17 31.24
CA VAL A 134 27.49 3.85 32.68
C VAL A 134 28.86 3.21 32.96
N PRO A 135 29.65 3.70 33.93
CA PRO A 135 30.92 3.08 34.29
C PRO A 135 30.68 1.67 34.81
N ARG A 136 31.33 0.68 34.19
CA ARG A 136 31.34 -0.71 34.63
C ARG A 136 32.12 -0.78 35.96
N PRO A 137 31.58 -1.40 37.02
CA PRO A 137 32.33 -1.56 38.27
C PRO A 137 33.59 -2.41 38.04
N ALA A 138 34.70 -1.96 38.64
CA ALA A 138 36.00 -2.58 38.50
C ALA A 138 36.01 -4.01 39.05
N VAL A 139 36.59 -4.93 38.27
CA VAL A 139 36.87 -6.30 38.74
C VAL A 139 37.89 -6.22 39.86
N VAL A 140 37.50 -6.65 41.06
CA VAL A 140 38.40 -6.76 42.20
C VAL A 140 39.34 -7.95 41.94
N PRO A 141 40.67 -7.78 41.99
CA PRO A 141 41.59 -8.89 41.81
C PRO A 141 41.48 -9.86 42.99
N ALA A 142 41.31 -11.15 42.68
CA ALA A 142 41.30 -12.22 43.67
C ALA A 142 42.66 -12.30 44.38
N VAL A 143 42.63 -12.24 45.71
CA VAL A 143 43.81 -12.40 46.56
C VAL A 143 44.18 -13.90 46.61
N PRO A 144 45.42 -14.29 46.28
CA PRO A 144 45.84 -15.69 46.42
C PRO A 144 46.02 -16.02 47.91
N VAL A 145 45.24 -16.98 48.41
CA VAL A 145 45.44 -17.56 49.75
C VAL A 145 46.71 -18.39 49.72
N ARG A 146 47.76 -17.85 50.35
CA ARG A 146 49.04 -18.53 50.59
C ARG A 146 48.93 -19.35 51.87
N GLY A 147 48.45 -20.58 51.75
CA GLY A 147 48.43 -21.56 52.85
C GLY A 147 49.55 -22.56 52.67
N GLY A 148 50.68 -22.35 53.34
CA GLY A 148 51.73 -23.34 53.47
C GLY A 148 51.70 -24.00 54.86
N VAL A 149 52.28 -25.19 54.86
CA VAL A 149 53.08 -25.83 55.94
C VAL A 149 52.43 -26.97 56.73
N ARG A 150 53.13 -28.12 56.58
CA ARG A 150 53.31 -29.29 57.44
C ARG A 150 52.32 -30.44 57.37
#